data_AF-A0A6S6S4M0-F1
#
_entry.id   AF-A0A6S6S4M0-F1
#
_cell.length_a   1.000
_cell.length_b   1.000
_cell.length_c   1.000
_cell.angle_alpha   90.00
_cell.angle_beta   90.00
_cell.angle_gamma   90.00
#
_symmetry.space_group_name_H-M   'P 1'
#
loop_
_entity.id
_entity.type
_entity.pdbx_description
1 polymer ?
#
loop_
_entity_poly.entity_id
_entity_poly.type
_entity_poly.pdbx_seq_one_letter_code
_entity_poly.pdbx_strand_id
1 'polypeptide(L)'
;MKGVFIMVLDSFGIGATPDADRFGDAGANTVGHIATACAQGKADKGRKGKLFLPNLSRLVLAKAAEGSSGTFPIGLDEDAEIIGAYWLCE
;
A
#
# COMPACT_ATOMS: atom_id res chain seq x y z
N MET A 1 26.65 0.44 10.58
CA MET A 1 25.90 0.18 9.33
C MET A 1 26.86 0.41 8.18
N LYS A 2 27.06 -0.56 7.26
CA LYS A 2 28.10 -0.48 6.20
C LYS A 2 27.57 -0.06 4.81
N GLY A 3 26.26 -0.03 4.61
CA GLY A 3 25.62 0.38 3.36
C GLY A 3 24.12 0.56 3.54
N VAL A 4 23.51 1.35 2.67
CA VAL A 4 22.06 1.62 2.61
C VAL A 4 21.57 1.30 1.21
N PHE A 5 20.47 0.56 1.09
CA PHE A 5 19.79 0.30 -0.16
C PHE A 5 18.49 1.11 -0.19
N ILE A 6 18.31 1.90 -1.24
CA ILE A 6 17.09 2.69 -1.44
C ILE A 6 16.34 2.08 -2.63
N MET A 7 15.07 1.73 -2.41
CA MET A 7 14.17 1.22 -3.44
C MET A 7 13.00 2.18 -3.60
N VAL A 8 12.78 2.65 -4.82
CA VAL A 8 11.65 3.54 -5.15
C VAL A 8 10.62 2.72 -5.92
N LEU A 9 9.41 2.63 -5.37
CA LEU A 9 8.26 2.09 -6.07
C LEU A 9 7.54 3.25 -6.75
N ASP A 10 7.89 3.50 -8.01
CA ASP A 10 7.36 4.63 -8.76
C ASP A 10 5.83 4.56 -8.85
N SER A 11 5.16 5.69 -8.67
CA SER A 11 3.69 5.87 -8.66
C SER A 11 2.90 5.06 -7.61
N PHE A 12 3.56 4.34 -6.69
CA PHE A 12 2.91 3.40 -5.76
C PHE A 12 2.44 4.09 -4.47
N GLY A 13 1.44 4.97 -4.59
CA GLY A 13 0.86 5.72 -3.48
C GLY A 13 -0.04 4.89 -2.54
N ILE A 14 -0.07 5.28 -1.26
CA ILE A 14 -0.77 4.54 -0.18
C ILE A 14 -1.96 5.31 0.43
N GLY A 15 -2.31 6.45 -0.14
CA GLY A 15 -3.38 7.33 0.30
C GLY A 15 -3.18 8.75 -0.26
N ALA A 16 -4.22 9.57 -0.18
CA ALA A 16 -4.17 10.96 -0.62
C ALA A 16 -3.43 11.80 0.42
N THR A 17 -2.65 12.78 -0.04
CA THR A 17 -2.01 13.76 0.85
C THR A 17 -3.02 14.76 1.39
N PRO A 18 -2.72 15.48 2.49
CA PRO A 18 -3.62 16.50 3.04
C PRO A 18 -3.96 17.64 2.07
N ASP A 19 -3.13 17.86 1.05
CA ASP A 19 -3.29 18.92 0.07
C ASP A 19 -3.80 18.44 -1.30
N ALA A 20 -4.22 17.16 -1.40
CA ALA A 20 -4.67 16.52 -2.64
C ALA A 20 -5.81 17.27 -3.35
N ASP A 21 -6.68 17.94 -2.61
CA ASP A 21 -7.77 18.77 -3.16
C ASP A 21 -7.26 19.88 -4.09
N ARG A 22 -6.06 20.41 -3.83
CA ARG A 22 -5.43 21.47 -4.64
C ARG A 22 -4.98 20.97 -6.01
N PHE A 23 -4.80 19.66 -6.13
CA PHE A 23 -4.30 19.01 -7.35
C PHE A 23 -5.38 18.18 -8.06
N GLY A 24 -6.58 18.08 -7.48
CA GLY A 24 -7.67 17.27 -8.03
C GLY A 24 -7.52 15.76 -7.74
N ASP A 25 -6.67 15.39 -6.80
CA ASP A 25 -6.38 14.00 -6.43
C ASP A 25 -7.10 13.56 -5.14
N ALA A 26 -8.18 14.27 -4.79
CA ALA A 26 -9.01 13.96 -3.65
C ALA A 26 -9.47 12.49 -3.68
N GLY A 27 -9.16 11.75 -2.61
CA GLY A 27 -9.51 10.32 -2.50
C GLY A 27 -8.60 9.36 -3.27
N ALA A 28 -7.47 9.82 -3.82
CA ALA A 28 -6.47 8.93 -4.40
C ALA A 28 -5.98 7.89 -3.38
N ASN A 29 -6.01 6.61 -3.74
CA ASN A 29 -5.48 5.53 -2.90
C ASN A 29 -5.05 4.35 -3.79
N THR A 30 -3.85 4.41 -4.36
CA THR A 30 -3.40 3.43 -5.35
C THR A 30 -3.38 2.01 -4.79
N VAL A 31 -2.75 1.78 -3.63
CA VAL A 31 -2.71 0.46 -2.99
C VAL A 31 -4.11 -0.05 -2.63
N GLY A 32 -4.95 0.79 -2.02
CA GLY A 32 -6.31 0.41 -1.65
C GLY A 32 -7.18 0.05 -2.86
N HIS A 33 -7.09 0.82 -3.94
CA HIS A 33 -7.81 0.54 -5.19
C HIS A 33 -7.30 -0.72 -5.89
N ILE A 34 -5.98 -0.95 -5.93
CA ILE A 34 -5.41 -2.20 -6.47
C ILE A 34 -5.89 -3.40 -5.65
N ALA A 35 -5.82 -3.31 -4.32
CA ALA A 35 -6.27 -4.36 -3.40
C ALA A 35 -7.75 -4.70 -3.64
N THR A 36 -8.59 -3.69 -3.80
CA THR A 36 -10.02 -3.84 -4.12
C THR A 36 -10.25 -4.50 -5.48
N ALA A 37 -9.55 -4.05 -6.52
CA ALA A 37 -9.67 -4.63 -7.85
C ALA A 37 -9.22 -6.10 -7.88
N CYS A 38 -8.18 -6.45 -7.13
CA CYS A 38 -7.74 -7.82 -6.94
C CYS A 38 -8.81 -8.66 -6.23
N ALA A 39 -9.33 -8.20 -5.09
CA ALA A 39 -10.36 -8.90 -4.33
C ALA A 39 -11.65 -9.14 -5.15
N GLN A 40 -11.96 -8.27 -6.10
CA GLN A 40 -13.09 -8.39 -7.04
C GLN A 40 -12.79 -9.28 -8.26
N GLY A 41 -11.59 -9.87 -8.37
CA GLY A 41 -11.17 -10.68 -9.52
C GLY A 41 -10.92 -9.88 -10.81
N LYS A 42 -10.97 -8.55 -10.77
CA LYS A 42 -10.76 -7.68 -11.94
C LYS A 42 -9.31 -7.72 -12.45
N ALA A 43 -8.38 -8.10 -11.58
CA ALA A 43 -6.96 -8.23 -11.87
C ALA A 43 -6.49 -9.69 -12.02
N ASP A 44 -7.41 -10.62 -12.33
CA ASP A 44 -7.10 -12.04 -12.51
C ASP A 44 -6.51 -12.34 -13.90
N LYS A 45 -5.35 -11.73 -14.19
CA LYS A 45 -4.57 -11.93 -15.43
C LYS A 45 -3.14 -12.30 -15.07
N GLY A 46 -2.76 -13.56 -15.26
CA GLY A 46 -1.45 -14.09 -14.82
C GLY A 46 -1.30 -14.23 -13.30
N ARG A 47 -2.34 -13.86 -12.54
CA ARG A 47 -2.51 -14.07 -11.10
C ARG A 47 -4.00 -14.31 -10.81
N LYS A 48 -4.34 -14.71 -9.59
CA LYS A 48 -5.74 -14.82 -9.11
C LYS A 48 -5.88 -14.43 -7.64
N GLY A 49 -7.09 -14.01 -7.25
CA GLY A 49 -7.50 -13.86 -5.85
C GLY A 49 -7.20 -12.47 -5.27
N LYS A 50 -6.97 -12.37 -3.96
CA LYS A 50 -6.65 -11.11 -3.29
C LYS A 50 -5.21 -10.66 -3.61
N LEU A 51 -4.92 -9.37 -3.43
CA LEU A 51 -3.56 -8.86 -3.54
C LEU A 51 -2.68 -9.56 -2.50
N PHE A 52 -1.61 -10.23 -2.94
CA PHE A 52 -0.77 -11.05 -2.07
C PHE A 52 0.66 -10.48 -2.06
N LEU A 53 1.02 -9.81 -0.97
CA LEU A 53 2.32 -9.14 -0.80
C LEU A 53 2.96 -9.50 0.57
N PRO A 54 3.21 -10.78 0.87
CA PRO A 54 3.60 -11.23 2.22
C PRO A 54 4.89 -10.55 2.72
N ASN A 55 5.86 -10.32 1.83
CA ASN A 55 7.11 -9.67 2.20
C ASN A 55 6.93 -8.19 2.52
N LEU A 56 6.11 -7.47 1.73
CA LEU A 56 5.85 -6.04 1.96
C LEU A 56 4.94 -5.82 3.17
N SER A 57 4.00 -6.74 3.45
CA SER A 57 3.21 -6.72 4.69
C SER A 57 4.11 -6.84 5.92
N ARG A 58 5.09 -7.75 5.92
CA ARG A 58 6.09 -7.87 6.99
C ARG A 58 6.98 -6.62 7.10
N LEU A 59 7.27 -5.98 5.98
CA LEU A 59 7.92 -4.66 5.90
C LEU A 59 6.92 -3.49 6.05
N VAL A 60 5.83 -3.69 6.79
CA VAL A 60 4.88 -2.67 7.26
C VAL A 60 4.08 -1.90 6.19
N LEU A 61 4.05 -2.33 4.93
CA LEU A 61 3.31 -1.62 3.87
C LEU A 61 1.82 -1.45 4.20
N ALA A 62 1.16 -2.51 4.66
CA ALA A 62 -0.29 -2.48 4.91
C ALA A 62 -0.65 -1.52 6.05
N LYS A 63 0.18 -1.47 7.11
CA LYS A 63 0.04 -0.52 8.22
C LYS A 63 0.36 0.92 7.82
N ALA A 64 1.34 1.12 6.93
CA ALA A 64 1.59 2.45 6.36
C ALA A 64 0.37 2.95 5.57
N ALA A 65 -0.22 2.09 4.73
CA ALA A 65 -1.42 2.45 3.97
C ALA A 65 -2.64 2.70 4.86
N GLU A 66 -2.82 1.92 5.93
CA GLU A 66 -3.82 2.18 6.96
C GLU A 66 -3.59 3.55 7.63
N GLY A 67 -2.35 3.86 8.01
CA GLY A 67 -2.00 5.14 8.61
C GLY A 67 -2.22 6.34 7.68
N SER A 68 -1.98 6.18 6.37
CA SER A 68 -2.13 7.26 5.39
C SER A 68 -3.58 7.48 4.95
N SER A 69 -4.33 6.41 4.72
CA SER A 69 -5.69 6.48 4.16
C SER A 69 -6.81 6.31 5.19
N GLY A 70 -6.48 5.93 6.42
CA GLY A 70 -7.45 5.56 7.45
C GLY A 70 -8.14 4.20 7.23
N THR A 71 -7.76 3.45 6.18
CA THR A 71 -8.37 2.17 5.84
C THR A 71 -7.33 1.11 5.55
N PHE A 72 -7.51 -0.09 6.11
CA PHE A 72 -6.62 -1.21 5.83
C PHE A 72 -6.86 -1.77 4.42
N PRO A 73 -5.83 -1.95 3.56
CA PRO A 73 -6.02 -2.45 2.20
C PRO A 73 -6.57 -3.88 2.19
N ILE A 74 -7.71 -4.07 1.54
CA ILE A 74 -8.42 -5.35 1.55
C ILE A 74 -7.57 -6.52 1.05
N GLY A 75 -7.46 -7.55 1.88
CA GLY A 75 -6.79 -8.80 1.50
C GLY A 75 -5.28 -8.82 1.68
N LEU A 76 -4.67 -7.72 2.12
CA LEU A 76 -3.36 -7.80 2.74
C LEU A 76 -3.47 -8.46 4.13
N ASP A 77 -2.33 -8.96 4.61
CA ASP A 77 -2.24 -9.69 5.86
C ASP A 77 -2.21 -8.72 7.07
N GLU A 78 -3.27 -8.74 7.88
CA GLU A 78 -3.42 -7.94 9.11
C GLU A 78 -2.55 -8.48 10.26
N ASP A 79 -2.25 -9.78 10.23
CA ASP A 79 -1.52 -10.50 11.27
C ASP A 79 -0.04 -10.72 10.89
N ALA A 80 0.43 -10.03 9.85
CA ALA A 80 1.80 -10.16 9.38
C ALA A 80 2.81 -9.83 10.49
N GLU A 81 3.82 -10.70 10.64
CA GLU A 81 4.95 -10.43 11.53
C GLU A 81 5.71 -9.17 11.08
N ILE A 82 5.70 -8.14 11.92
CA ILE A 82 6.35 -6.87 11.62
C ILE A 82 7.86 -6.96 11.89
N ILE A 83 8.66 -6.75 10.84
CA ILE A 83 10.13 -6.76 10.90
C ILE A 83 10.77 -5.44 10.45
N GLY A 84 9.96 -4.40 10.27
CA GLY A 84 10.39 -3.08 9.79
C GLY A 84 9.67 -1.94 10.50
N ALA A 85 9.98 -0.72 10.07
CA ALA A 85 9.33 0.51 10.51
C ALA A 85 8.92 1.32 9.29
N TYR A 86 7.85 2.11 9.43
CA TYR A 86 7.37 3.00 8.38
C TYR A 86 7.26 4.43 8.89
N TRP A 87 7.25 5.34 7.93
CA TRP A 87 6.89 6.73 8.11
C TRP A 87 6.13 7.18 6.86
N LEU A 88 5.26 8.17 7.02
CA LEU A 88 4.54 8.79 5.92
C LEU A 88 5.25 10.09 5.54
N CYS A 89 5.71 10.17 4.30
CA CYS A 89 6.24 11.43 3.80
C CYS A 89 5.04 12.27 3.34
N GLU A 90 4.65 13.23 4.17
CA GLU A 90 3.64 14.26 3.87
C GLU A 90 4.26 15.53 3.31
#